data_AF-A0A5N6D523-F1
#
_entry.id   AF-A0A5N6D523-F1
#
_cell.length_a   1.000
_cell.length_b   1.000
_cell.length_c   1.000
_cell.angle_alpha   90.00
_cell.angle_beta   90.00
_cell.angle_gamma   90.00
#
_symmetry.space_group_name_H-M   'P 1'
#
loop_
_entity.id
_entity.type
_entity.pdbx_description
1 polymer ?
#
loop_
_entity_poly.entity_id
_entity_poly.type
_entity_poly.pdbx_seq_one_letter_code
_entity_poly.pdbx_strand_id
1 'polypeptide(L)'
;MESAHLPSSADYIVVGGGTAGLVVASRLSEIPTVQVLVLEAGLDKTSDPQLQNPQFKTPGLNDREQDLPAGKVLGGSSAINGAAFLPPSPAGIDTWSRLGNSRWSWKDLFPYLRRSFTLTSPLTYPALAEKGNHPLIQAWNKAFEENGYELQPNLILERSTLGTRPHTATIDPESATGVQVRLADGTLTEIKATKEVILAAGAFQTPKLLELSGIGNKAILTRHGITPIIDNPGVGENLQNHSMYVQPVGLKPQEVTLTAGLQALAFVRTSEEADLAATNLSREEASANLFVSTRPTTNVALLGVIQCHPLSRGSIHISSGTDDPDSKPEVDPRFYSNPIAASPTPQPFLDCSAV
;
A
#
# COMPACT_ATOMS: atom_id res chain seq x y z
N MET A 1 1.39 32.88 -0.87
CA MET A 1 1.65 32.11 0.36
C MET A 1 2.95 32.64 0.90
N GLU A 2 3.05 32.92 2.20
CA GLU A 2 4.37 33.13 2.80
C GLU A 2 5.18 31.84 2.66
N SER A 3 6.44 31.95 2.27
CA SER A 3 7.38 30.83 2.35
C SER A 3 7.54 30.48 3.83
N ALA A 4 7.01 29.32 4.25
CA ALA A 4 7.25 28.82 5.60
C ALA A 4 8.76 28.73 5.81
N HIS A 5 9.30 29.49 6.75
CA HIS A 5 10.71 29.40 7.12
C HIS A 5 10.98 28.01 7.66
N LEU A 6 11.65 27.18 6.87
CA LEU A 6 12.12 25.88 7.33
C LEU A 6 13.11 26.09 8.48
N PRO A 7 12.98 25.33 9.57
CA PRO A 7 13.94 25.40 10.65
C PRO A 7 15.29 24.84 10.17
N SER A 8 16.40 25.36 10.72
CA SER A 8 17.74 24.80 10.46
C SER A 8 17.96 23.45 11.17
N SER A 9 17.12 23.10 12.15
CA SER A 9 17.15 21.82 12.83
C SER A 9 15.81 21.43 13.49
N ALA A 10 15.60 20.13 13.71
CA ALA A 10 14.53 19.55 14.51
C ALA A 10 15.06 18.36 15.32
N ASP A 11 14.32 17.85 16.31
CA ASP A 11 14.73 16.63 17.02
C ASP A 11 14.59 15.40 16.12
N TYR A 12 13.42 15.26 15.49
CA TYR A 12 13.14 14.18 14.55
C TYR A 12 12.73 14.77 13.19
N ILE A 13 13.25 14.18 12.12
CA ILE A 13 12.87 14.52 10.75
C ILE A 13 12.22 13.29 10.12
N VAL A 14 10.95 13.38 9.75
CA VAL A 14 10.20 12.30 9.11
C VAL A 14 10.06 12.59 7.62
N VAL A 15 10.69 11.79 6.77
CA VAL A 15 10.71 11.94 5.32
C VAL A 15 9.61 11.09 4.69
N GLY A 16 8.54 11.71 4.21
CA GLY A 16 7.33 11.11 3.68
C GLY A 16 6.14 11.31 4.62
N GLY A 17 5.17 12.12 4.21
CA GLY A 17 3.91 12.35 4.94
C GLY A 17 2.79 11.42 4.49
N GLY A 18 3.15 10.16 4.20
CA GLY A 18 2.21 9.07 3.98
C GLY A 18 1.70 8.47 5.29
N THR A 19 0.87 7.44 5.20
CA THR A 19 0.19 6.79 6.33
C THR A 19 1.13 6.44 7.49
N ALA A 20 2.30 5.86 7.21
CA ALA A 20 3.28 5.52 8.25
C ALA A 20 3.96 6.76 8.87
N GLY A 21 4.42 7.70 8.03
CA GLY A 21 5.15 8.88 8.48
C GLY A 21 4.31 9.82 9.32
N LEU A 22 3.04 10.07 8.94
CA LEU A 22 2.14 10.90 9.74
C LEU A 22 1.79 10.25 11.09
N VAL A 23 1.69 8.91 11.16
CA VAL A 23 1.50 8.20 12.43
C VAL A 23 2.72 8.37 13.34
N VAL A 24 3.93 8.17 12.82
CA VAL A 24 5.18 8.37 13.59
C VAL A 24 5.30 9.81 14.07
N ALA A 25 5.12 10.79 13.16
CA ALA A 25 5.22 12.20 13.49
C ALA A 25 4.18 12.63 14.53
N SER A 26 2.93 12.19 14.38
CA SER A 26 1.86 12.45 15.35
C SER A 26 2.21 11.91 16.73
N ARG A 27 2.69 10.66 16.86
CA ARG A 27 3.05 10.09 18.16
C ARG A 27 4.29 10.73 18.79
N LEU A 28 5.30 11.11 18.00
CA LEU A 28 6.46 11.85 18.51
C LEU A 28 6.05 13.25 19.01
N SER A 29 5.11 13.92 18.34
CA SER A 29 4.59 15.23 18.75
C SER A 29 3.73 15.21 20.02
N GLU A 30 3.33 14.03 20.53
CA GLU A 30 2.70 13.90 21.86
C GLU A 30 3.66 14.24 23.01
N ILE A 31 4.97 14.29 22.75
CA ILE A 31 6.00 14.70 23.72
C ILE A 31 6.23 16.21 23.60
N PRO A 32 5.79 17.06 24.56
CA PRO A 32 5.74 18.52 24.36
C PRO A 32 7.10 19.22 24.21
N THR A 33 8.19 18.54 24.54
CA THR A 33 9.57 19.04 24.43
C THR A 33 10.27 18.61 23.14
N VAL A 34 9.59 17.86 22.27
CA VAL A 34 10.14 17.31 21.03
C VAL A 34 9.66 18.09 19.82
N GLN A 35 10.60 18.55 19.00
CA GLN A 35 10.33 19.16 17.70
C GLN A 35 10.39 18.12 16.59
N VAL A 36 9.27 17.92 15.89
CA VAL A 36 9.16 17.00 14.75
C VAL A 36 8.95 17.80 13.48
N LEU A 37 9.81 17.59 12.48
CA LEU A 37 9.65 18.12 11.13
C LEU A 37 9.14 17.00 10.22
N VAL A 38 8.03 17.23 9.52
CA VAL A 38 7.51 16.31 8.50
C VAL A 38 7.84 16.86 7.13
N LEU A 39 8.45 16.01 6.30
CA LEU A 39 8.87 16.31 4.95
C LEU A 39 8.16 15.39 3.94
N GLU A 40 6.95 15.78 3.52
CA GLU A 40 6.23 15.24 2.34
C GLU A 40 6.45 16.02 1.03
N ALA A 41 6.78 15.32 -0.07
CA ALA A 41 7.07 15.92 -1.39
C ALA A 41 5.84 16.37 -2.21
N GLY A 42 4.63 16.00 -1.79
CA GLY A 42 3.35 16.42 -2.38
C GLY A 42 2.73 17.65 -1.73
N LEU A 43 1.66 18.17 -2.36
CA LEU A 43 0.91 19.31 -1.84
C LEU A 43 0.03 18.92 -0.64
N ASP A 44 -0.27 19.91 0.22
CA ASP A 44 -1.42 19.81 1.13
C ASP A 44 -2.70 19.97 0.30
N LYS A 45 -3.50 18.90 0.25
CA LYS A 45 -4.83 18.89 -0.39
C LYS A 45 -5.95 18.54 0.61
N THR A 46 -5.72 18.70 1.91
CA THR A 46 -6.73 18.36 2.94
C THR A 46 -8.04 19.15 2.82
N SER A 47 -8.04 20.27 2.09
CA SER A 47 -9.21 21.08 1.75
C SER A 47 -9.79 20.81 0.35
N ASP A 48 -9.20 19.92 -0.45
CA ASP A 48 -9.65 19.59 -1.82
C ASP A 48 -10.77 18.53 -1.77
N PRO A 49 -12.02 18.85 -2.17
CA PRO A 49 -13.13 17.89 -2.12
C PRO A 49 -12.94 16.71 -3.10
N GLN A 50 -12.09 16.83 -4.13
CA GLN A 50 -11.83 15.72 -5.06
C GLN A 50 -10.95 14.63 -4.44
N LEU A 51 -10.16 14.97 -3.41
CA LEU A 51 -9.37 14.01 -2.65
C LEU A 51 -10.25 13.01 -1.88
N GLN A 52 -11.54 13.32 -1.70
CA GLN A 52 -12.50 12.46 -1.03
C GLN A 52 -13.15 11.41 -1.96
N ASN A 53 -12.89 11.45 -3.27
CA ASN A 53 -13.52 10.52 -4.23
C ASN A 53 -12.63 10.23 -5.46
N PRO A 54 -11.54 9.46 -5.29
CA PRO A 54 -10.54 9.26 -6.33
C PRO A 54 -10.98 8.22 -7.39
N GLN A 55 -10.69 8.49 -8.66
CA GLN A 55 -10.89 7.55 -9.77
C GLN A 55 -9.57 7.09 -10.38
N PHE A 56 -9.46 5.80 -10.69
CA PHE A 56 -8.25 5.19 -11.27
C PHE A 56 -8.56 4.53 -12.62
N LYS A 57 -7.57 4.56 -13.53
CA LYS A 57 -7.59 3.86 -14.82
C LYS A 57 -6.21 3.25 -15.07
N THR A 58 -6.16 2.00 -15.54
CA THR A 58 -4.97 1.43 -16.22
C THR A 58 -5.31 0.15 -17.00
N PRO A 59 -4.64 -0.10 -18.14
CA PRO A 59 -4.58 -1.42 -18.79
C PRO A 59 -3.13 -1.88 -19.11
N GLY A 60 -2.69 -3.07 -18.66
CA GLY A 60 -1.34 -3.59 -18.96
C GLY A 60 -1.16 -5.11 -18.74
N LEU A 61 -0.41 -5.78 -19.65
CA LEU A 61 0.16 -7.15 -19.66
C LEU A 61 0.45 -7.57 -21.14
N ASN A 62 1.54 -8.30 -21.41
CA ASN A 62 2.18 -8.50 -22.74
C ASN A 62 2.94 -7.24 -23.23
N ASP A 63 4.23 -7.12 -22.90
CA ASP A 63 5.16 -6.03 -23.30
C ASP A 63 4.64 -4.59 -23.06
N ARG A 64 3.71 -4.42 -22.13
CA ARG A 64 3.12 -3.12 -21.75
C ARG A 64 3.66 -2.68 -20.41
N GLU A 65 4.16 -1.44 -20.36
CA GLU A 65 4.41 -0.73 -19.11
C GLU A 65 3.12 -0.65 -18.27
N GLN A 66 3.27 -0.73 -16.95
CA GLN A 66 2.16 -0.71 -15.99
C GLN A 66 2.34 0.45 -15.02
N ASP A 67 1.39 1.41 -15.00
CA ASP A 67 1.41 2.44 -13.96
C ASP A 67 1.21 1.79 -12.58
N LEU A 68 2.18 2.02 -11.71
CA LEU A 68 2.10 1.73 -10.28
C LEU A 68 1.93 3.07 -9.54
N PRO A 69 0.69 3.56 -9.35
CA PRO A 69 0.47 4.85 -8.72
C PRO A 69 0.83 4.82 -7.23
N ALA A 70 1.58 5.83 -6.79
CA ALA A 70 1.86 6.11 -5.38
C ALA A 70 1.47 7.56 -5.07
N GLY A 71 0.88 7.82 -3.90
CA GLY A 71 0.39 9.15 -3.56
C GLY A 71 1.53 10.14 -3.29
N LYS A 72 1.68 11.14 -4.16
CA LYS A 72 2.53 12.32 -3.95
C LYS A 72 1.67 13.50 -3.50
N VAL A 73 1.18 13.41 -2.26
CA VAL A 73 0.26 14.33 -1.60
C VAL A 73 0.37 14.10 -0.10
N LEU A 74 0.04 15.10 0.71
CA LEU A 74 -0.12 14.92 2.15
C LEU A 74 -1.17 13.84 2.46
N GLY A 75 -0.80 12.85 3.28
CA GLY A 75 -1.54 11.60 3.48
C GLY A 75 -1.07 10.44 2.60
N GLY A 76 -0.18 10.70 1.62
CA GLY A 76 0.37 9.72 0.69
C GLY A 76 -0.72 8.91 -0.03
N SER A 77 -0.49 7.61 -0.22
CA SER A 77 -1.46 6.75 -0.89
C SER A 77 -2.80 6.61 -0.15
N SER A 78 -2.91 6.91 1.15
CA SER A 78 -4.23 6.91 1.83
C SER A 78 -5.15 8.07 1.43
N ALA A 79 -4.63 9.10 0.77
CA ALA A 79 -5.44 10.14 0.13
C ALA A 79 -5.93 9.75 -1.27
N ILE A 80 -5.41 8.65 -1.84
CA ILE A 80 -5.68 8.19 -3.21
C ILE A 80 -5.77 6.65 -3.30
N ASN A 81 -6.42 5.99 -2.35
CA ASN A 81 -6.68 4.55 -2.43
C ASN A 81 -8.20 4.27 -2.57
N GLY A 82 -8.56 3.00 -2.71
CA GLY A 82 -9.97 2.58 -2.78
C GLY A 82 -10.72 2.59 -1.43
N ALA A 83 -10.18 3.25 -0.40
CA ALA A 83 -10.73 3.35 0.96
C ALA A 83 -11.07 2.02 1.68
N ALA A 84 -10.68 0.87 1.12
CA ALA A 84 -10.93 -0.45 1.71
C ALA A 84 -10.03 -0.67 2.93
N PHE A 85 -10.64 -0.92 4.10
CA PHE A 85 -9.93 -1.37 5.29
C PHE A 85 -9.93 -2.90 5.34
N LEU A 86 -8.75 -3.50 5.15
CA LEU A 86 -8.52 -4.93 5.21
C LEU A 86 -7.44 -5.18 6.29
N PRO A 87 -7.79 -5.65 7.50
CA PRO A 87 -6.80 -5.91 8.53
C PRO A 87 -5.93 -7.12 8.15
N PRO A 88 -4.64 -7.15 8.55
CA PRO A 88 -3.81 -8.33 8.37
C PRO A 88 -4.29 -9.47 9.27
N SER A 89 -4.03 -10.69 8.82
CA SER A 89 -4.26 -11.93 9.55
C SER A 89 -3.24 -12.14 10.69
N PRO A 90 -3.64 -12.77 11.81
CA PRO A 90 -2.71 -13.10 12.90
C PRO A 90 -1.52 -13.95 12.45
N ALA A 91 -1.78 -15.01 11.67
CA ALA A 91 -0.74 -15.93 11.24
C ALA A 91 0.22 -15.32 10.20
N GLY A 92 -0.25 -14.39 9.36
CA GLY A 92 0.55 -13.58 8.46
C GLY A 92 1.55 -12.73 9.24
N ILE A 93 1.10 -12.03 10.29
CA ILE A 93 1.98 -11.26 11.18
C ILE A 93 2.95 -12.18 11.95
N ASP A 94 2.48 -13.28 12.54
CA ASP A 94 3.35 -14.23 13.26
C ASP A 94 4.44 -14.84 12.37
N THR A 95 4.27 -14.82 11.04
CA THR A 95 5.31 -15.21 10.08
C THR A 95 6.54 -14.30 10.18
N TRP A 96 6.37 -13.00 10.44
CA TRP A 96 7.50 -12.07 10.58
C TRP A 96 8.38 -12.44 11.77
N SER A 97 7.76 -12.87 12.88
CA SER A 97 8.47 -13.41 14.05
C SER A 97 9.22 -14.70 13.73
N ARG A 98 8.60 -15.63 12.98
CA ARG A 98 9.27 -16.86 12.49
C ARG A 98 10.45 -16.57 11.55
N LEU A 99 10.38 -15.48 10.77
CA LEU A 99 11.46 -14.99 9.90
C LEU A 99 12.55 -14.19 10.64
N GLY A 100 12.60 -14.27 11.98
CA GLY A 100 13.66 -13.69 12.82
C GLY A 100 13.29 -12.37 13.52
N ASN A 101 12.15 -11.77 13.21
CA ASN A 101 11.72 -10.51 13.83
C ASN A 101 10.94 -10.77 15.12
N SER A 102 11.61 -11.33 16.14
CA SER A 102 10.99 -11.92 17.34
C SER A 102 10.04 -11.03 18.15
N ARG A 103 10.07 -9.69 17.95
CA ARG A 103 9.16 -8.70 18.56
C ARG A 103 8.06 -8.18 17.61
N TRP A 104 7.82 -8.88 16.50
CA TRP A 104 6.81 -8.58 15.49
C TRP A 104 5.81 -9.73 15.34
N SER A 105 5.39 -10.32 16.46
CA SER A 105 4.27 -11.27 16.48
C SER A 105 2.92 -10.54 16.48
N TRP A 106 1.83 -11.26 16.22
CA TRP A 106 0.47 -10.73 16.35
C TRP A 106 0.22 -10.19 17.77
N LYS A 107 0.73 -10.89 18.79
CA LYS A 107 0.66 -10.45 20.19
C LYS A 107 1.32 -9.09 20.42
N ASP A 108 2.43 -8.81 19.74
CA ASP A 108 3.17 -7.56 19.89
C ASP A 108 2.50 -6.41 19.11
N LEU A 109 1.99 -6.68 17.90
CA LEU A 109 1.46 -5.65 17.00
C LEU A 109 -0.05 -5.38 17.15
N PHE A 110 -0.84 -6.35 17.60
CA PHE A 110 -2.29 -6.21 17.74
C PHE A 110 -2.74 -4.99 18.58
N PRO A 111 -2.08 -4.63 19.70
CA PRO A 111 -2.41 -3.40 20.44
C PRO A 111 -2.24 -2.11 19.61
N TYR A 112 -1.30 -2.10 18.66
CA TYR A 112 -1.07 -0.96 17.76
C TYR A 112 -2.06 -0.97 16.59
N LEU A 113 -2.33 -2.14 16.00
CA LEU A 113 -3.37 -2.31 14.98
C LEU A 113 -4.73 -1.85 15.50
N ARG A 114 -5.11 -2.24 16.73
CA ARG A 114 -6.34 -1.76 17.37
C ARG A 114 -6.38 -0.23 17.53
N ARG A 115 -5.23 0.42 17.73
CA ARG A 115 -5.13 1.90 17.84
C ARG A 115 -5.12 2.62 16.49
N SER A 116 -5.07 1.92 15.36
CA SER A 116 -4.91 2.54 14.03
C SER A 116 -6.22 2.81 13.30
N PHE A 117 -7.38 2.36 13.82
CA PHE A 117 -8.67 2.53 13.16
C PHE A 117 -9.81 2.79 14.16
N THR A 118 -10.95 3.25 13.64
CA THR A 118 -12.20 3.42 14.38
C THR A 118 -13.34 2.97 13.49
N LEU A 119 -14.17 2.05 13.99
CA LEU A 119 -15.39 1.66 13.31
C LEU A 119 -16.54 2.51 13.87
N THR A 120 -17.28 3.17 12.99
CA THR A 120 -18.51 3.90 13.33
C THR A 120 -19.71 2.99 13.13
N SER A 121 -20.52 2.81 14.18
CA SER A 121 -21.72 1.96 14.16
C SER A 121 -22.94 2.71 13.61
N PRO A 122 -23.86 2.07 12.86
CA PRO A 122 -23.84 0.66 12.47
C PRO A 122 -22.84 0.35 11.35
N LEU A 123 -22.21 -0.84 11.44
CA LEU A 123 -21.41 -1.44 10.38
C LEU A 123 -22.31 -1.92 9.22
N THR A 124 -22.84 -0.97 8.46
CA THR A 124 -23.48 -1.26 7.17
C THR A 124 -22.37 -1.40 6.12
N TYR A 125 -22.18 -2.61 5.60
CA TYR A 125 -21.52 -2.78 4.30
C TYR A 125 -22.32 -1.96 3.28
N PRO A 126 -21.75 -0.95 2.60
CA PRO A 126 -22.55 -0.02 1.79
C PRO A 126 -23.37 -0.73 0.71
N ALA A 127 -22.80 -1.76 0.09
CA ALA A 127 -23.46 -2.63 -0.87
C ALA A 127 -24.65 -3.42 -0.32
N LEU A 128 -24.68 -3.72 0.99
CA LEU A 128 -25.82 -4.36 1.66
C LEU A 128 -26.92 -3.36 2.04
N ALA A 129 -26.65 -2.06 2.05
CA ALA A 129 -27.65 -1.03 2.35
C ALA A 129 -28.49 -0.64 1.11
N GLU A 130 -27.94 -0.85 -0.09
CA GLU A 130 -28.55 -0.42 -1.33
C GLU A 130 -29.40 -1.52 -1.99
N LYS A 131 -30.70 -1.24 -2.13
CA LYS A 131 -31.68 -2.17 -2.71
C LYS A 131 -31.27 -2.70 -4.10
N GLY A 132 -30.57 -1.89 -4.89
CA GLY A 132 -30.11 -2.26 -6.24
C GLY A 132 -29.15 -3.45 -6.25
N ASN A 133 -28.34 -3.61 -5.20
CA ASN A 133 -27.27 -4.60 -5.19
C ASN A 133 -27.66 -5.90 -4.45
N HIS A 134 -28.76 -5.91 -3.67
CA HIS A 134 -29.21 -7.08 -2.91
C HIS A 134 -29.24 -8.40 -3.70
N PRO A 135 -29.78 -8.48 -4.94
CA PRO A 135 -29.81 -9.75 -5.68
C PRO A 135 -28.40 -10.27 -6.00
N LEU A 136 -27.46 -9.37 -6.31
CA LEU A 136 -26.06 -9.70 -6.58
C LEU A 136 -25.35 -10.17 -5.31
N ILE A 137 -25.59 -9.53 -4.16
CA ILE A 137 -25.01 -9.97 -2.88
C ILE A 137 -25.61 -11.29 -2.40
N GLN A 138 -26.90 -11.53 -2.64
CA GLN A 138 -27.54 -12.82 -2.35
C GLN A 138 -26.95 -13.94 -3.21
N ALA A 139 -26.76 -13.70 -4.52
CA ALA A 139 -26.10 -14.64 -5.41
C ALA A 139 -24.64 -14.91 -4.99
N TRP A 140 -23.90 -13.86 -4.60
CA TRP A 140 -22.55 -13.98 -4.05
C TRP A 140 -22.52 -14.86 -2.78
N ASN A 141 -23.30 -14.52 -1.75
CA ASN A 141 -23.33 -15.28 -0.50
C ASN A 141 -23.72 -16.74 -0.76
N LYS A 142 -24.75 -16.96 -1.58
CA LYS A 142 -25.20 -18.30 -1.96
C LYS A 142 -24.09 -19.11 -2.65
N ALA A 143 -23.36 -18.51 -3.59
CA ALA A 143 -22.26 -19.19 -4.28
C ALA A 143 -21.12 -19.59 -3.31
N PHE A 144 -20.85 -18.76 -2.28
CA PHE A 144 -19.89 -19.10 -1.24
C PHE A 144 -20.40 -20.21 -0.31
N GLU A 145 -21.66 -20.17 0.09
CA GLU A 145 -22.32 -21.23 0.88
C GLU A 145 -22.34 -22.58 0.12
N GLU A 146 -22.69 -22.58 -1.18
CA GLU A 146 -22.68 -23.78 -2.04
C GLU A 146 -21.28 -24.37 -2.23
N ASN A 147 -20.22 -23.56 -2.07
CA ASN A 147 -18.81 -24.01 -2.08
C ASN A 147 -18.25 -24.28 -0.67
N GLY A 148 -19.09 -24.25 0.38
CA GLY A 148 -18.70 -24.61 1.76
C GLY A 148 -17.97 -23.53 2.55
N TYR A 149 -18.07 -22.25 2.18
CA TYR A 149 -17.48 -21.13 2.92
C TYR A 149 -18.45 -20.57 3.98
N GLU A 150 -17.97 -20.38 5.21
CA GLU A 150 -18.73 -19.74 6.31
C GLU A 150 -18.53 -18.22 6.36
N LEU A 151 -19.62 -17.47 6.58
CA LEU A 151 -19.58 -16.01 6.72
C LEU A 151 -19.23 -15.59 8.18
N GLN A 152 -18.22 -14.72 8.33
CA GLN A 152 -17.78 -14.20 9.63
C GLN A 152 -18.19 -12.73 9.82
N PRO A 153 -19.14 -12.41 10.73
CA PRO A 153 -19.80 -11.09 10.78
C PRO A 153 -19.15 -10.05 11.73
N ASN A 154 -18.14 -10.41 12.53
CA ASN A 154 -17.70 -9.58 13.67
C ASN A 154 -16.37 -8.84 13.44
N LEU A 155 -16.38 -7.50 13.55
CA LEU A 155 -15.19 -6.64 13.59
C LEU A 155 -15.19 -5.77 14.87
N ILE A 156 -14.05 -5.63 15.54
CA ILE A 156 -13.93 -5.07 16.91
C ILE A 156 -13.59 -3.56 16.90
N LEU A 157 -13.99 -2.82 17.95
CA LEU A 157 -14.28 -1.36 17.95
C LEU A 157 -13.26 -0.40 18.65
N GLU A 158 -13.26 0.87 18.16
CA GLU A 158 -12.82 2.18 18.75
C GLU A 158 -11.32 2.45 19.08
N ARG A 159 -10.70 3.65 18.87
CA ARG A 159 -11.12 5.08 18.64
C ARG A 159 -10.01 5.96 17.94
N SER A 160 -10.25 7.26 17.64
CA SER A 160 -9.59 8.08 16.57
C SER A 160 -8.59 9.23 16.98
N THR A 161 -7.82 9.79 16.01
CA THR A 161 -6.95 11.02 16.10
C THR A 161 -6.70 11.72 14.71
N LEU A 162 -6.13 12.95 14.66
CA LEU A 162 -6.11 13.88 13.49
C LEU A 162 -4.72 14.50 13.11
N GLY A 163 -4.40 14.56 11.80
CA GLY A 163 -3.75 15.66 11.00
C GLY A 163 -2.34 16.27 11.26
N THR A 164 -1.49 16.38 10.20
CA THR A 164 -0.23 17.19 10.08
C THR A 164 0.05 17.63 8.61
N ARG A 165 1.19 18.30 8.24
CA ARG A 165 1.45 19.08 6.95
C ARG A 165 2.83 18.81 6.23
N PRO A 166 3.13 19.31 4.98
CA PRO A 166 4.18 18.76 4.05
C PRO A 166 5.36 19.67 3.56
N HIS A 167 6.51 19.10 3.10
CA HIS A 167 7.73 19.68 2.42
C HIS A 167 8.71 18.59 1.84
N THR A 168 9.60 18.80 0.84
CA THR A 168 10.48 17.69 0.26
C THR A 168 11.70 17.25 1.14
N ALA A 169 12.36 16.09 0.92
CA ALA A 169 13.69 15.73 1.52
C ALA A 169 14.54 14.59 0.88
N THR A 170 15.85 14.58 1.20
CA THR A 170 16.91 13.56 0.96
C THR A 170 17.87 13.50 2.17
N ILE A 171 18.64 12.44 2.46
CA ILE A 171 19.39 12.27 3.75
C ILE A 171 20.90 12.51 3.61
N ASP A 172 21.54 13.06 4.66
CA ASP A 172 23.01 12.98 4.87
C ASP A 172 23.42 11.62 5.50
N PRO A 173 24.11 10.75 4.75
CA PRO A 173 24.45 9.39 5.19
C PRO A 173 25.68 9.25 6.10
N GLU A 174 26.61 10.21 6.14
CA GLU A 174 27.82 10.03 6.97
C GLU A 174 27.51 10.07 8.46
N SER A 175 26.35 10.64 8.82
CA SER A 175 25.94 10.89 10.20
C SER A 175 24.51 10.44 10.52
N ALA A 176 23.62 10.37 9.53
CA ALA A 176 22.16 10.35 9.72
C ALA A 176 21.63 11.52 10.60
N THR A 177 22.41 12.60 10.78
CA THR A 177 22.07 13.78 11.58
C THR A 177 21.50 14.94 10.74
N GLY A 178 21.16 14.70 9.47
CA GLY A 178 20.65 15.74 8.60
C GLY A 178 19.96 15.25 7.34
N VAL A 179 19.24 16.17 6.72
CA VAL A 179 18.60 16.01 5.41
C VAL A 179 18.95 17.18 4.51
N GLN A 180 19.25 16.91 3.24
CA GLN A 180 19.25 17.93 2.20
C GLN A 180 17.84 18.01 1.59
N VAL A 181 17.38 19.21 1.32
CA VAL A 181 16.03 19.49 0.82
C VAL A 181 16.14 20.39 -0.39
N ARG A 182 15.62 19.94 -1.54
CA ARG A 182 15.36 20.82 -2.70
C ARG A 182 14.02 21.52 -2.51
N LEU A 183 14.06 22.84 -2.39
CA LEU A 183 12.88 23.70 -2.29
C LEU A 183 12.21 23.86 -3.66
N ALA A 184 10.97 24.37 -3.65
CA ALA A 184 10.18 24.57 -4.87
C ALA A 184 10.78 25.61 -5.84
N ASP A 185 11.70 26.47 -5.37
CA ASP A 185 12.48 27.40 -6.18
C ASP A 185 13.81 26.79 -6.70
N GLY A 186 14.08 25.53 -6.40
CA GLY A 186 15.29 24.79 -6.79
C GLY A 186 16.44 24.87 -5.77
N THR A 187 16.35 25.73 -4.75
CA THR A 187 17.38 25.91 -3.71
C THR A 187 17.59 24.62 -2.93
N LEU A 188 18.85 24.23 -2.71
CA LEU A 188 19.21 23.16 -1.79
C LEU A 188 19.48 23.75 -0.39
N THR A 189 18.80 23.25 0.63
CA THR A 189 19.05 23.58 2.04
C THR A 189 19.32 22.32 2.85
N GLU A 190 20.18 22.41 3.86
CA GLU A 190 20.38 21.36 4.86
C GLU A 190 19.47 21.63 6.07
N ILE A 191 18.91 20.58 6.67
CA ILE A 191 18.18 20.64 7.95
C ILE A 191 18.70 19.52 8.85
N LYS A 192 19.11 19.86 10.08
CA LYS A 192 19.75 18.90 11.00
C LYS A 192 18.73 18.20 11.90
N ALA A 193 18.82 16.87 11.99
CA ALA A 193 18.16 16.09 13.02
C ALA A 193 19.08 16.00 14.24
N THR A 194 18.62 16.49 15.41
CA THR A 194 19.41 16.38 16.65
C THR A 194 19.28 15.01 17.33
N LYS A 195 18.33 14.17 16.88
CA LYS A 195 18.16 12.78 17.35
C LYS A 195 18.14 11.79 16.19
N GLU A 196 17.11 11.79 15.34
CA GLU A 196 16.94 10.76 14.30
C GLU A 196 16.28 11.30 13.02
N VAL A 197 16.66 10.73 11.87
CA VAL A 197 15.93 10.86 10.60
C VAL A 197 15.19 9.55 10.32
N ILE A 198 13.91 9.65 9.97
CA ILE A 198 12.99 8.52 9.78
C ILE A 198 12.49 8.50 8.34
N LEU A 199 12.85 7.48 7.57
CA LEU A 199 12.36 7.28 6.20
C LEU A 199 10.98 6.61 6.19
N ALA A 200 9.99 7.32 5.64
CA ALA A 200 8.60 6.89 5.47
C ALA A 200 8.03 7.24 4.07
N ALA A 201 8.90 7.42 3.07
CA ALA A 201 8.55 7.86 1.71
C ALA A 201 7.87 6.78 0.82
N GLY A 202 7.53 5.63 1.40
CA GLY A 202 6.88 4.52 0.71
C GLY A 202 7.85 3.62 -0.07
N ALA A 203 7.34 2.47 -0.52
CA ALA A 203 8.15 1.36 -1.05
C ALA A 203 9.04 1.73 -2.25
N PHE A 204 8.69 2.79 -3.01
CA PHE A 204 9.44 3.18 -4.22
C PHE A 204 10.48 4.27 -3.94
N GLN A 205 10.18 5.21 -3.04
CA GLN A 205 11.07 6.35 -2.79
C GLN A 205 12.03 6.10 -1.61
N THR A 206 11.63 5.32 -0.59
CA THR A 206 12.54 4.94 0.50
C THR A 206 13.85 4.26 0.02
N PRO A 207 13.83 3.23 -0.85
CA PRO A 207 15.09 2.64 -1.34
C PRO A 207 15.89 3.61 -2.20
N LYS A 208 15.24 4.37 -3.10
CA LYS A 208 15.89 5.43 -3.88
C LYS A 208 16.59 6.46 -2.99
N LEU A 209 15.97 6.88 -1.90
CA LEU A 209 16.56 7.85 -0.96
C LEU A 209 17.77 7.27 -0.23
N LEU A 210 17.73 5.99 0.16
CA LEU A 210 18.90 5.30 0.72
C LEU A 210 20.05 5.24 -0.30
N GLU A 211 19.76 4.90 -1.55
CA GLU A 211 20.77 4.80 -2.61
C GLU A 211 21.36 6.16 -3.01
N LEU A 212 20.54 7.21 -3.12
CA LEU A 212 21.03 8.59 -3.30
C LEU A 212 21.92 9.05 -2.14
N SER A 213 21.66 8.52 -0.94
CA SER A 213 22.50 8.67 0.25
C SER A 213 23.60 7.58 0.36
N GLY A 214 24.01 6.91 -0.73
CA GLY A 214 25.15 5.98 -0.71
C GLY A 214 24.98 4.72 0.16
N ILE A 215 23.75 4.37 0.54
CA ILE A 215 23.37 3.16 1.27
C ILE A 215 22.66 2.22 0.30
N GLY A 216 23.33 1.18 -0.17
CA GLY A 216 22.78 0.28 -1.18
C GLY A 216 23.83 -0.61 -1.85
N ASN A 217 23.47 -1.22 -2.98
CA ASN A 217 24.38 -2.08 -3.72
C ASN A 217 25.57 -1.28 -4.28
N LYS A 218 26.79 -1.56 -3.80
CA LYS A 218 28.01 -0.85 -4.20
C LYS A 218 28.20 -0.71 -5.72
N ALA A 219 27.84 -1.73 -6.51
CA ALA A 219 28.00 -1.68 -7.97
C ALA A 219 26.99 -0.75 -8.66
N ILE A 220 25.77 -0.63 -8.11
CA ILE A 220 24.75 0.33 -8.58
C ILE A 220 25.18 1.74 -8.20
N LEU A 221 25.52 1.98 -6.92
CA LEU A 221 25.97 3.29 -6.44
C LEU A 221 27.15 3.84 -7.26
N THR A 222 28.18 3.01 -7.48
CA THR A 222 29.36 3.40 -8.26
C THR A 222 29.02 3.73 -9.72
N ARG A 223 28.04 3.05 -10.33
CA ARG A 223 27.58 3.32 -11.71
C ARG A 223 26.98 4.71 -11.85
N HIS A 224 26.27 5.19 -10.84
CA HIS A 224 25.63 6.51 -10.82
C HIS A 224 26.50 7.59 -10.16
N GLY A 225 27.80 7.33 -9.98
CA GLY A 225 28.76 8.31 -9.44
C GLY A 225 28.64 8.56 -7.93
N ILE A 226 27.92 7.70 -7.20
CA ILE A 226 27.66 7.85 -5.76
C ILE A 226 28.71 7.07 -4.97
N THR A 227 29.38 7.74 -4.02
CA THR A 227 30.30 7.09 -3.09
C THR A 227 29.55 6.12 -2.17
N PRO A 228 29.85 4.81 -2.18
CA PRO A 228 29.23 3.85 -1.28
C PRO A 228 29.72 4.05 0.15
N ILE A 229 28.79 4.25 1.08
CA ILE A 229 29.05 4.42 2.52
C ILE A 229 28.66 3.15 3.29
N ILE A 230 27.51 2.56 2.94
CA ILE A 230 27.09 1.23 3.42
C ILE A 230 26.78 0.37 2.21
N ASP A 231 27.61 -0.66 1.98
CA ASP A 231 27.35 -1.69 0.97
C ASP A 231 26.27 -2.64 1.48
N ASN A 232 25.02 -2.38 1.08
CA ASN A 232 23.86 -3.19 1.41
C ASN A 232 23.13 -3.57 0.13
N PRO A 233 23.44 -4.72 -0.49
CA PRO A 233 22.81 -5.15 -1.74
C PRO A 233 21.32 -5.53 -1.59
N GLY A 234 20.75 -5.49 -0.38
CA GLY A 234 19.32 -5.68 -0.15
C GLY A 234 18.47 -4.41 -0.27
N VAL A 235 19.08 -3.23 -0.40
CA VAL A 235 18.31 -1.99 -0.68
C VAL A 235 17.78 -2.05 -2.11
N GLY A 236 16.50 -1.70 -2.28
CA GLY A 236 15.81 -1.77 -3.57
C GLY A 236 15.26 -3.15 -3.94
N GLU A 237 15.79 -4.21 -3.34
CA GLU A 237 15.43 -5.60 -3.65
C GLU A 237 14.16 -6.11 -2.95
N ASN A 238 13.70 -7.30 -3.37
CA ASN A 238 12.56 -8.01 -2.77
C ASN A 238 11.24 -7.20 -2.81
N LEU A 239 11.04 -6.39 -3.86
CA LEU A 239 9.80 -5.67 -4.10
C LEU A 239 8.64 -6.68 -4.21
N GLN A 240 7.57 -6.40 -3.49
CA GLN A 240 6.35 -7.20 -3.44
C GLN A 240 5.15 -6.31 -3.67
N ASN A 241 4.15 -6.84 -4.38
CA ASN A 241 2.85 -6.21 -4.58
C ASN A 241 1.82 -7.30 -4.88
N HIS A 242 0.54 -7.06 -4.63
CA HIS A 242 -0.53 -8.00 -4.95
C HIS A 242 -0.88 -7.89 -6.44
N SER A 243 -0.91 -9.03 -7.14
CA SER A 243 -1.32 -9.09 -8.54
C SER A 243 -2.84 -9.19 -8.62
N MET A 244 -3.48 -8.33 -9.41
CA MET A 244 -4.93 -8.28 -9.60
C MET A 244 -5.30 -8.67 -11.03
N TYR A 245 -6.19 -9.65 -11.17
CA TYR A 245 -6.88 -10.01 -12.41
C TYR A 245 -8.35 -9.57 -12.32
N VAL A 246 -8.94 -9.11 -13.43
CA VAL A 246 -10.35 -8.68 -13.48
C VAL A 246 -10.98 -9.14 -14.79
N GLN A 247 -12.13 -9.80 -14.71
CA GLN A 247 -12.93 -10.28 -15.83
C GLN A 247 -14.34 -9.64 -15.80
N PRO A 248 -14.85 -9.11 -16.93
CA PRO A 248 -16.25 -8.72 -17.03
C PRO A 248 -17.13 -9.97 -17.09
N VAL A 249 -18.20 -9.99 -16.29
CA VAL A 249 -19.21 -11.05 -16.25
C VAL A 249 -20.56 -10.45 -16.64
N GLY A 250 -21.23 -11.09 -17.60
CA GLY A 250 -22.58 -10.72 -18.00
C GLY A 250 -23.58 -11.09 -16.90
N LEU A 251 -24.44 -10.16 -16.52
CA LEU A 251 -25.55 -10.39 -15.61
C LEU A 251 -26.85 -10.51 -16.40
N LYS A 252 -27.78 -11.32 -15.90
CA LYS A 252 -29.19 -11.28 -16.35
C LYS A 252 -29.71 -9.83 -16.22
N PRO A 253 -30.56 -9.33 -17.15
CA PRO A 253 -31.08 -7.97 -17.09
C PRO A 253 -31.72 -7.65 -15.74
N GLN A 254 -31.21 -6.63 -15.06
CA GLN A 254 -31.75 -6.15 -13.80
C GLN A 254 -32.82 -5.07 -14.05
N GLU A 255 -33.91 -5.09 -13.27
CA GLU A 255 -34.92 -4.00 -13.24
C GLU A 255 -34.38 -2.70 -12.62
N VAL A 256 -33.21 -2.79 -11.97
CA VAL A 256 -32.55 -1.72 -11.22
C VAL A 256 -31.16 -1.47 -11.79
N THR A 257 -30.78 -0.20 -11.94
CA THR A 257 -29.39 0.17 -12.25
C THR A 257 -28.51 -0.17 -11.05
N LEU A 258 -27.41 -0.91 -11.29
CA LEU A 258 -26.44 -1.23 -10.26
C LEU A 258 -25.60 0.02 -9.93
N THR A 259 -25.32 0.22 -8.64
CA THR A 259 -24.45 1.33 -8.21
C THR A 259 -23.01 1.05 -8.62
N ALA A 260 -22.22 2.11 -8.87
CA ALA A 260 -20.79 1.94 -9.14
C ALA A 260 -20.00 1.59 -7.88
N GLY A 261 -18.99 0.73 -8.00
CA GLY A 261 -18.00 0.51 -6.94
C GLY A 261 -17.77 -0.96 -6.60
N LEU A 262 -17.20 -1.21 -5.43
CA LEU A 262 -16.98 -2.53 -4.84
C LEU A 262 -18.28 -2.99 -4.15
N GLN A 263 -18.80 -4.16 -4.54
CA GLN A 263 -20.07 -4.70 -4.06
C GLN A 263 -19.86 -5.78 -2.99
N ALA A 264 -19.01 -6.77 -3.26
CA ALA A 264 -18.62 -7.73 -2.25
C ALA A 264 -17.15 -8.10 -2.40
N LEU A 265 -16.58 -8.60 -1.30
CA LEU A 265 -15.20 -9.01 -1.19
C LEU A 265 -15.13 -10.19 -0.22
N ALA A 266 -14.35 -11.20 -0.55
CA ALA A 266 -14.13 -12.37 0.29
C ALA A 266 -12.68 -12.84 0.19
N PHE A 267 -12.15 -13.33 1.30
CA PHE A 267 -10.85 -14.01 1.32
C PHE A 267 -11.06 -15.51 1.18
N VAL A 268 -10.33 -16.12 0.25
CA VAL A 268 -10.45 -17.53 -0.09
C VAL A 268 -9.09 -18.22 -0.10
N ARG A 269 -9.16 -19.55 -0.03
CA ARG A 269 -8.00 -20.43 -0.11
C ARG A 269 -8.14 -21.33 -1.34
N THR A 270 -7.36 -21.04 -2.37
CA THR A 270 -7.26 -21.73 -3.68
C THR A 270 -6.17 -22.81 -3.60
N SER A 271 -6.52 -24.08 -3.81
CA SER A 271 -5.70 -25.24 -3.40
C SER A 271 -4.22 -25.20 -3.83
N GLU A 272 -3.93 -24.94 -5.10
CA GLU A 272 -2.55 -25.01 -5.64
C GLU A 272 -1.63 -23.93 -5.04
N GLU A 273 -2.05 -22.66 -5.07
CA GLU A 273 -1.31 -21.55 -4.42
C GLU A 273 -1.27 -21.69 -2.89
N ALA A 274 -2.35 -22.21 -2.30
CA ALA A 274 -2.49 -22.38 -0.87
C ALA A 274 -1.53 -23.44 -0.30
N ASP A 275 -1.34 -24.57 -0.98
CA ASP A 275 -0.42 -25.61 -0.50
C ASP A 275 1.06 -25.19 -0.63
N LEU A 276 1.38 -24.35 -1.62
CA LEU A 276 2.69 -23.70 -1.73
C LEU A 276 2.90 -22.64 -0.64
N ALA A 277 1.90 -21.79 -0.39
CA ALA A 277 1.90 -20.84 0.72
C ALA A 277 2.05 -21.57 2.09
N ALA A 278 1.40 -22.72 2.27
CA ALA A 278 1.42 -23.51 3.50
C ALA A 278 2.81 -24.04 3.90
N THR A 279 3.81 -23.95 3.03
CA THR A 279 5.20 -24.29 3.38
C THR A 279 5.82 -23.33 4.40
N ASN A 280 5.35 -22.07 4.44
CA ASN A 280 5.89 -21.01 5.30
C ASN A 280 4.80 -20.20 6.05
N LEU A 281 3.55 -20.25 5.57
CA LEU A 281 2.38 -19.56 6.11
C LEU A 281 1.40 -20.55 6.77
N SER A 282 0.51 -20.07 7.64
CA SER A 282 -0.52 -20.93 8.25
C SER A 282 -1.50 -21.45 7.18
N ARG A 283 -2.12 -22.60 7.46
CA ARG A 283 -3.28 -23.09 6.70
C ARG A 283 -4.51 -22.19 6.85
N GLU A 284 -4.52 -21.32 7.86
CA GLU A 284 -5.56 -20.30 8.12
C GLU A 284 -5.42 -19.07 7.20
N GLU A 285 -4.30 -18.91 6.49
CA GLU A 285 -4.12 -17.80 5.55
C GLU A 285 -4.95 -17.97 4.28
N ALA A 286 -5.47 -16.85 3.77
CA ALA A 286 -6.05 -16.78 2.45
C ALA A 286 -4.94 -16.68 1.38
N SER A 287 -5.06 -17.45 0.30
CA SER A 287 -4.15 -17.31 -0.85
C SER A 287 -4.61 -16.22 -1.81
N ALA A 288 -5.91 -15.95 -1.87
CA ALA A 288 -6.50 -14.96 -2.76
C ALA A 288 -7.66 -14.19 -2.11
N ASN A 289 -7.92 -13.01 -2.64
CA ASN A 289 -9.07 -12.19 -2.37
C ASN A 289 -9.94 -12.12 -3.63
N LEU A 290 -11.19 -12.58 -3.54
CA LEU A 290 -12.18 -12.45 -4.60
C LEU A 290 -13.00 -11.19 -4.34
N PHE A 291 -13.29 -10.43 -5.39
CA PHE A 291 -14.21 -9.30 -5.30
C PHE A 291 -15.16 -9.22 -6.49
N VAL A 292 -16.34 -8.67 -6.25
CA VAL A 292 -17.26 -8.25 -7.31
C VAL A 292 -17.44 -6.74 -7.24
N SER A 293 -17.28 -6.09 -8.39
CA SER A 293 -17.46 -4.67 -8.61
C SER A 293 -18.48 -4.44 -9.72
N THR A 294 -19.15 -3.30 -9.71
CA THR A 294 -20.16 -2.93 -10.71
C THR A 294 -19.91 -1.52 -11.25
N ARG A 295 -20.49 -1.26 -12.42
CA ARG A 295 -20.59 0.08 -13.04
C ARG A 295 -22.08 0.45 -13.20
N PRO A 296 -22.44 1.73 -13.45
CA PRO A 296 -23.82 2.18 -13.65
C PRO A 296 -24.45 1.61 -14.93
N THR A 297 -24.78 0.33 -14.88
CA THR A 297 -25.26 -0.53 -15.96
C THR A 297 -26.19 -1.59 -15.36
N THR A 298 -27.00 -2.24 -16.19
CA THR A 298 -28.01 -3.22 -15.73
C THR A 298 -27.65 -4.68 -16.02
N ASN A 299 -26.48 -4.94 -16.63
CA ASN A 299 -26.14 -6.25 -17.20
C ASN A 299 -24.65 -6.63 -17.17
N VAL A 300 -23.77 -5.89 -16.48
CA VAL A 300 -22.33 -6.23 -16.36
C VAL A 300 -21.80 -6.01 -14.95
N ALA A 301 -21.16 -7.05 -14.40
CA ALA A 301 -20.27 -6.96 -13.25
C ALA A 301 -18.81 -7.14 -13.67
N LEU A 302 -17.89 -6.78 -12.77
CA LEU A 302 -16.46 -7.06 -12.84
C LEU A 302 -16.15 -8.03 -11.69
N LEU A 303 -15.82 -9.28 -12.01
CA LEU A 303 -15.31 -10.25 -11.05
C LEU A 303 -13.78 -10.14 -11.04
N GLY A 304 -13.18 -9.96 -9.87
CA GLY A 304 -11.75 -9.80 -9.72
C GLY A 304 -11.14 -10.76 -8.70
N VAL A 305 -9.87 -11.07 -8.92
CA VAL A 305 -9.04 -11.93 -8.09
C VAL A 305 -7.77 -11.18 -7.78
N ILE A 306 -7.40 -11.08 -6.50
CA ILE A 306 -6.15 -10.48 -6.03
C ILE A 306 -5.36 -11.55 -5.28
N GLN A 307 -4.16 -11.89 -5.75
CA GLN A 307 -3.28 -12.83 -5.05
C GLN A 307 -2.73 -12.19 -3.75
N CYS A 308 -2.95 -12.83 -2.60
CA CYS A 308 -2.48 -12.36 -1.30
C CYS A 308 -0.99 -12.62 -1.06
N HIS A 309 -0.44 -13.69 -1.65
CA HIS A 309 0.96 -14.07 -1.47
C HIS A 309 1.68 -14.38 -2.80
N PRO A 310 1.82 -13.41 -3.74
CA PRO A 310 2.55 -13.65 -4.98
C PRO A 310 3.99 -14.09 -4.73
N LEU A 311 4.48 -15.04 -5.52
CA LEU A 311 5.87 -15.53 -5.43
C LEU A 311 6.87 -14.74 -6.29
N SER A 312 6.38 -13.92 -7.22
CA SER A 312 7.21 -12.95 -7.95
C SER A 312 7.85 -11.94 -7.00
N ARG A 313 9.07 -11.51 -7.30
CA ARG A 313 9.80 -10.45 -6.58
C ARG A 313 10.41 -9.50 -7.58
N GLY A 314 10.17 -8.20 -7.41
CA GLY A 314 10.80 -7.16 -8.22
C GLY A 314 12.01 -6.52 -7.53
N SER A 315 12.52 -5.44 -8.13
CA SER A 315 13.44 -4.50 -7.51
C SER A 315 13.16 -3.05 -7.94
N ILE A 316 13.75 -2.09 -7.21
CA ILE A 316 13.65 -0.65 -7.45
C ILE A 316 15.01 -0.01 -7.18
N HIS A 317 15.57 0.68 -8.17
CA HIS A 317 16.87 1.33 -8.04
C HIS A 317 16.87 2.75 -8.62
N ILE A 318 17.82 3.58 -8.20
CA ILE A 318 18.14 4.86 -8.85
C ILE A 318 18.40 4.69 -10.36
N SER A 319 17.94 5.66 -11.16
CA SER A 319 18.25 5.78 -12.60
C SER A 319 19.35 6.83 -12.88
N SER A 320 19.66 7.69 -11.90
CA SER A 320 20.58 8.83 -11.99
C SER A 320 21.33 9.02 -10.67
N GLY A 321 22.35 9.89 -10.69
CA GLY A 321 23.09 10.29 -9.50
C GLY A 321 22.40 11.40 -8.71
N THR A 322 23.16 12.02 -7.81
CA THR A 322 22.73 13.17 -7.00
C THR A 322 22.63 14.49 -7.77
N ASP A 323 23.06 14.50 -9.03
CA ASP A 323 22.91 15.60 -9.99
C ASP A 323 21.46 15.77 -10.47
N ASP A 324 20.74 14.66 -10.68
CA ASP A 324 19.28 14.63 -10.91
C ASP A 324 18.57 13.74 -9.86
N PRO A 325 18.32 14.25 -8.65
CA PRO A 325 17.60 13.51 -7.61
C PRO A 325 16.08 13.46 -7.85
N ASP A 326 15.55 14.16 -8.85
CA ASP A 326 14.11 14.23 -9.16
C ASP A 326 13.67 13.17 -10.20
N SER A 327 14.64 12.50 -10.83
CA SER A 327 14.44 11.34 -11.71
C SER A 327 13.48 10.29 -11.14
N LYS A 328 12.79 9.53 -12.00
CA LYS A 328 12.05 8.35 -11.54
C LYS A 328 13.03 7.19 -11.33
N PRO A 329 12.94 6.42 -10.23
CA PRO A 329 13.72 5.20 -10.09
C PRO A 329 13.33 4.20 -11.19
N GLU A 330 14.27 3.35 -11.59
CA GLU A 330 13.98 2.15 -12.36
C GLU A 330 13.18 1.20 -11.46
N VAL A 331 12.03 0.72 -11.94
CA VAL A 331 11.12 -0.15 -11.18
C VAL A 331 10.84 -1.38 -12.04
N ASP A 332 11.39 -2.53 -11.67
CA ASP A 332 11.08 -3.81 -12.29
C ASP A 332 10.25 -4.66 -11.31
N PRO A 333 8.91 -4.69 -11.41
CA PRO A 333 8.08 -5.47 -10.51
C PRO A 333 8.15 -6.98 -10.76
N ARG A 334 8.69 -7.43 -11.92
CA ARG A 334 8.72 -8.83 -12.37
C ARG A 334 7.41 -9.59 -12.13
N PHE A 335 6.25 -8.97 -12.36
CA PHE A 335 4.94 -9.63 -12.22
C PHE A 335 4.90 -10.91 -13.06
N TYR A 336 4.34 -11.98 -12.49
CA TYR A 336 4.23 -13.31 -13.12
C TYR A 336 5.56 -13.98 -13.56
N SER A 337 6.72 -13.41 -13.21
CA SER A 337 8.05 -14.03 -13.44
C SER A 337 8.24 -15.39 -12.76
N ASN A 338 7.50 -15.68 -11.68
CA ASN A 338 7.44 -17.02 -11.12
C ASN A 338 6.38 -17.84 -11.88
N PRO A 339 6.73 -18.98 -12.53
CA PRO A 339 5.81 -19.74 -13.37
C PRO A 339 4.59 -20.29 -12.61
N ILE A 340 4.69 -20.45 -11.29
CA ILE A 340 3.56 -20.83 -10.42
C ILE A 340 2.54 -19.70 -10.35
N ALA A 341 3.00 -18.45 -10.23
CA ALA A 341 2.11 -17.29 -10.21
C ALA A 341 1.49 -17.00 -11.58
N ALA A 342 2.11 -17.47 -12.67
CA ALA A 342 1.68 -17.28 -14.06
C ALA A 342 0.45 -18.12 -14.48
N SER A 343 -0.06 -19.00 -13.62
CA SER A 343 -1.35 -19.65 -13.79
C SER A 343 -2.37 -19.06 -12.81
N PRO A 344 -2.90 -17.83 -13.06
CA PRO A 344 -3.89 -17.20 -12.18
C PRO A 344 -5.27 -17.88 -12.26
N THR A 345 -5.42 -18.99 -12.99
CA THR A 345 -6.70 -19.58 -13.39
C THR A 345 -7.42 -20.20 -12.20
N PRO A 346 -8.45 -19.54 -11.62
CA PRO A 346 -9.30 -20.17 -10.64
C PRO A 346 -10.40 -20.89 -11.44
N GLN A 347 -10.02 -21.94 -12.19
CA GLN A 347 -10.97 -22.67 -13.06
C GLN A 347 -12.27 -23.06 -12.34
N PRO A 348 -12.28 -23.44 -11.03
CA PRO A 348 -13.52 -23.71 -10.32
C PRO A 348 -14.43 -22.49 -10.09
N PHE A 349 -13.90 -21.26 -10.04
CA PHE A 349 -14.67 -20.04 -9.72
C PHE A 349 -15.06 -19.21 -10.94
N LEU A 350 -14.53 -19.54 -12.13
CA LEU A 350 -14.82 -18.84 -13.39
C LEU A 350 -15.85 -19.56 -14.27
N ASP A 351 -16.37 -20.72 -13.85
CA ASP A 351 -17.51 -21.34 -14.54
C ASP A 351 -18.82 -20.62 -14.18
N CYS A 352 -19.04 -19.47 -14.82
CA CYS A 352 -20.23 -18.65 -14.63
C CYS A 352 -21.49 -19.22 -15.33
N SER A 353 -21.56 -20.52 -15.65
CA SER A 353 -22.72 -21.13 -16.32
C SER A 353 -24.04 -21.04 -15.51
N ALA A 354 -23.97 -20.61 -14.25
CA ALA A 354 -25.10 -20.53 -13.31
C ALA A 354 -25.60 -19.10 -12.98
N VAL A 355 -24.91 -18.02 -13.41
CA VAL A 355 -25.21 -16.63 -13.00
C VAL A 355 -26.33 -15.98 -13.82
#